data_AF-M1B808-F1
#
_entry.id   AF-M1B808-F1
#
_cell.length_a   1.000
_cell.length_b   1.000
_cell.length_c   1.000
_cell.angle_alpha   90.00
_cell.angle_beta   90.00
_cell.angle_gamma   90.00
#
_symmetry.space_group_name_H-M   'P 1'
#
loop_
_entity.id
_entity.type
_entity.pdbx_description
1 polymer ?
#
loop_
_entity_poly.entity_id
_entity_poly.type
_entity_poly.pdbx_seq_one_letter_code
_entity_poly.pdbx_strand_id
1 'polypeptide(L)'
;METLRQIRAKNSYFLLLSLLWITLLSSSISATSPLSQSDQGTEQHATSPAQDKSQVHEVHCSRERSRAAWKVVEEYLMPFVEKEKYELPRQCRLHPSNDLFRDQEEHKIHLDVNEWRCGYCRKSFRAEKFLDQHFDNRHSNLLDVGHSKCLADVCGALHCDLVMEIKSKKTKCNPAAAARNRHLCEGLADKCFPANQSPSSTHLHELFLRQFCDAHTCSGGGKPFSRGGKVWFDY
;
A
#
# COMPACT_ATOMS: atom_id res chain seq x y z
N MET A 1 25.79 -16.01 -48.86
CA MET A 1 24.91 -14.81 -48.88
C MET A 1 23.51 -15.23 -49.33
N GLU A 2 22.74 -15.91 -48.49
CA GLU A 2 21.43 -16.45 -48.92
C GLU A 2 20.35 -16.51 -47.83
N THR A 3 20.64 -16.07 -46.62
CA THR A 3 19.71 -16.19 -45.49
C THR A 3 18.90 -14.92 -45.18
N LEU A 4 19.16 -13.79 -45.88
CA LEU A 4 18.47 -12.51 -45.64
C LEU A 4 17.28 -12.22 -46.57
N ARG A 5 17.04 -13.05 -47.60
CA ARG A 5 15.94 -12.83 -48.56
C ARG A 5 14.60 -13.46 -48.16
N GLN A 6 14.56 -14.41 -47.23
CA GLN A 6 13.30 -15.08 -46.85
C GLN A 6 12.48 -14.39 -45.75
N ILE A 7 13.07 -13.47 -44.97
CA ILE A 7 12.36 -12.82 -43.85
C ILE A 7 11.46 -11.68 -44.36
N ARG A 8 11.78 -11.05 -45.49
CA ARG A 8 11.04 -9.90 -46.02
C ARG A 8 9.69 -10.26 -46.65
N ALA A 9 9.51 -11.52 -47.10
CA ALA A 9 8.28 -11.96 -47.75
C ALA A 9 7.15 -12.32 -46.76
N LYS A 10 7.48 -12.79 -45.55
CA LYS A 10 6.47 -13.16 -44.54
C LYS A 10 5.80 -11.95 -43.87
N ASN A 11 6.47 -10.80 -43.86
CA ASN A 11 5.98 -9.59 -43.21
C ASN A 11 4.97 -8.78 -44.06
N SER A 12 4.80 -9.10 -45.35
CA SER A 12 3.87 -8.40 -46.24
C SER A 12 2.47 -9.02 -46.28
N TYR A 13 2.35 -10.33 -46.00
CA TYR A 13 1.05 -11.03 -46.01
C TYR A 13 0.25 -10.81 -44.72
N PHE A 14 0.92 -10.53 -43.59
CA PHE A 14 0.25 -10.31 -42.30
C PHE A 14 -0.44 -8.93 -42.22
N LEU A 15 0.11 -7.92 -42.92
CA LEU A 15 -0.46 -6.57 -42.94
C LEU A 15 -1.73 -6.46 -43.78
N LEU A 16 -1.86 -7.25 -44.86
CA LEU A 16 -3.05 -7.25 -45.73
C LEU A 16 -4.26 -7.99 -45.14
N LEU A 17 -4.06 -8.94 -44.23
CA LEU A 17 -5.16 -9.67 -43.56
C LEU A 17 -5.78 -8.87 -42.39
N SER A 18 -5.09 -7.85 -41.86
CA SER A 18 -5.60 -7.02 -40.76
C SER A 18 -6.55 -5.89 -41.19
N LEU A 19 -6.56 -5.52 -42.48
CA LEU A 19 -7.39 -4.42 -43.02
C LEU A 19 -8.80 -4.85 -43.46
N LEU A 20 -9.10 -6.15 -43.44
CA LEU A 20 -10.40 -6.71 -43.86
C LEU A 20 -11.36 -7.05 -42.70
N TRP A 21 -10.95 -6.82 -41.44
CA TRP A 21 -11.79 -7.06 -40.25
C TRP A 21 -12.31 -5.78 -39.58
N ILE A 22 -11.99 -4.58 -40.10
CA ILE A 22 -12.41 -3.29 -39.52
C ILE A 22 -13.68 -2.73 -40.21
N THR A 23 -14.23 -3.39 -41.24
CA THR A 23 -15.40 -2.89 -42.00
C THR A 23 -16.75 -3.55 -41.68
N LEU A 24 -16.87 -4.36 -40.63
CA LEU A 24 -18.17 -4.91 -40.20
C LEU A 24 -18.39 -4.80 -38.68
N LEU A 25 -18.62 -3.58 -38.18
CA LEU A 25 -19.59 -3.32 -37.10
C LEU A 25 -19.85 -1.81 -36.93
N SER A 26 -20.41 -1.18 -37.96
CA SER A 26 -20.95 0.19 -37.89
C SER A 26 -22.40 0.19 -38.38
N SER A 27 -23.31 -0.10 -37.45
CA SER A 27 -24.76 0.18 -37.52
C SER A 27 -25.24 0.12 -36.06
N SER A 28 -25.72 1.16 -35.40
CA SER A 28 -26.92 1.91 -35.77
C SER A 28 -26.97 3.26 -35.03
N ILE A 29 -27.27 4.33 -35.75
CA ILE A 29 -27.71 5.62 -35.21
C ILE A 29 -29.24 5.57 -35.11
N SER A 30 -29.79 5.96 -33.96
CA SER A 30 -31.18 6.41 -33.89
C SER A 30 -31.27 7.52 -32.86
N ALA A 31 -31.52 8.73 -33.35
CA ALA A 31 -31.88 9.90 -32.57
C ALA A 31 -33.40 10.05 -32.61
N THR A 32 -34.04 10.18 -31.44
CA THR A 32 -35.32 10.88 -31.31
C THR A 32 -35.36 11.51 -29.92
N SER A 33 -35.64 12.82 -29.89
CA SER A 33 -36.15 13.53 -28.72
C SER A 33 -37.63 13.83 -29.00
N PRO A 34 -38.47 13.89 -27.95
CA PRO A 34 -39.08 15.18 -27.70
C PRO A 34 -39.17 15.56 -26.20
N LEU A 35 -39.35 16.87 -26.02
CA LEU A 35 -39.50 17.63 -24.78
C LEU A 35 -40.96 17.61 -24.25
N SER A 36 -41.11 18.04 -22.99
CA SER A 36 -42.31 18.39 -22.18
C SER A 36 -42.75 17.29 -21.21
N GLN A 37 -43.10 17.54 -19.95
CA GLN A 37 -43.41 18.77 -19.21
C GLN A 37 -43.31 18.42 -17.70
N SER A 38 -43.13 19.44 -16.85
CA SER A 38 -43.20 19.31 -15.39
C SER A 38 -44.60 18.93 -14.91
N ASP A 39 -44.72 18.08 -13.89
CA ASP A 39 -45.75 18.28 -12.87
C ASP A 39 -45.38 17.70 -11.50
N GLN A 40 -45.89 18.35 -10.46
CA GLN A 40 -45.59 18.18 -9.03
C GLN A 40 -46.65 17.32 -8.33
N GLY A 41 -46.21 16.46 -7.41
CA GLY A 41 -46.98 16.05 -6.22
C GLY A 41 -47.86 14.80 -6.30
N THR A 42 -47.57 13.79 -5.46
CA THR A 42 -48.26 13.54 -4.16
C THR A 42 -47.96 12.11 -3.68
N GLU A 43 -47.77 12.00 -2.38
CA GLU A 43 -47.44 10.84 -1.54
C GLU A 43 -48.38 9.65 -1.72
N GLN A 44 -47.84 8.43 -1.76
CA GLN A 44 -48.48 7.23 -1.19
C GLN A 44 -47.44 6.27 -0.61
N HIS A 45 -47.60 5.99 0.68
CA HIS A 45 -46.92 4.96 1.46
C HIS A 45 -47.07 3.57 0.82
N ALA A 46 -45.96 2.86 0.64
CA ALA A 46 -45.95 1.41 0.49
C ALA A 46 -44.77 0.82 1.29
N THR A 47 -45.11 -0.11 2.18
CA THR A 47 -44.24 -0.78 3.14
C THR A 47 -43.60 -2.03 2.54
N SER A 48 -42.31 -2.26 2.87
CA SER A 48 -41.48 -3.49 2.78
C SER A 48 -40.44 -3.56 1.65
N PRO A 49 -39.33 -4.33 1.78
CA PRO A 49 -38.82 -5.11 2.91
C PRO A 49 -37.41 -4.69 3.37
N ALA A 50 -36.95 -5.27 4.49
CA ALA A 50 -35.66 -5.05 5.13
C ALA A 50 -34.49 -4.95 4.14
N GLN A 51 -33.78 -3.81 4.16
CA GLN A 51 -32.47 -3.68 3.55
C GLN A 51 -31.50 -4.58 4.32
N ASP A 52 -31.19 -5.72 3.74
CA ASP A 52 -29.92 -6.42 3.97
C ASP A 52 -28.80 -5.46 3.56
N LYS A 53 -28.30 -4.69 4.54
CA LYS A 53 -27.10 -3.90 4.37
C LYS A 53 -25.98 -4.89 4.16
N SER A 54 -25.57 -5.09 2.89
CA SER A 54 -24.20 -5.54 2.63
C SER A 54 -23.31 -4.49 3.27
N GLN A 55 -22.83 -4.79 4.48
CA GLN A 55 -22.00 -3.91 5.26
C GLN A 55 -20.67 -3.82 4.53
N VAL A 56 -20.58 -2.89 3.57
CA VAL A 56 -19.32 -2.50 2.96
C VAL A 56 -18.51 -1.93 4.11
N HIS A 57 -17.62 -2.75 4.65
CA HIS A 57 -16.78 -2.36 5.77
C HIS A 57 -15.82 -1.30 5.23
N GLU A 58 -16.09 -0.03 5.56
CA GLU A 58 -15.28 1.09 5.10
C GLU A 58 -13.88 0.97 5.74
N VAL A 59 -12.87 0.76 4.91
CA VAL A 59 -11.49 0.62 5.38
C VAL A 59 -10.87 2.01 5.55
N HIS A 60 -10.84 2.51 6.78
CA HIS A 60 -10.15 3.77 7.12
C HIS A 60 -8.65 3.55 7.34
N CYS A 61 -7.91 3.16 6.30
CA CYS A 61 -6.46 3.01 6.35
C CYS A 61 -5.79 3.61 5.10
N SER A 62 -4.84 4.53 5.30
CA SER A 62 -4.08 5.12 4.19
C SER A 62 -3.06 4.11 3.65
N ARG A 63 -3.32 3.55 2.47
CA ARG A 63 -2.44 2.56 1.82
C ARG A 63 -1.02 3.08 1.59
N GLU A 64 -0.86 4.28 1.04
CA GLU A 64 0.45 4.90 0.78
C GLU A 64 1.27 5.04 2.07
N ARG A 65 0.65 5.52 3.16
CA ARG A 65 1.32 5.62 4.46
C ARG A 65 1.63 4.23 5.05
N SER A 66 0.74 3.25 4.88
CA SER A 66 1.00 1.87 5.31
C SER A 66 2.21 1.27 4.58
N ARG A 67 2.31 1.49 3.27
CA ARG A 67 3.46 1.10 2.44
C ARG A 67 4.74 1.77 2.93
N ALA A 68 4.70 3.06 3.24
CA ALA A 68 5.84 3.78 3.79
C ALA A 68 6.26 3.24 5.17
N ALA A 69 5.31 2.94 6.05
CA ALA A 69 5.58 2.32 7.35
C ALA A 69 6.27 0.96 7.19
N TRP A 70 5.77 0.13 6.27
CA TRP A 70 6.40 -1.14 6.00
C TRP A 70 7.81 -0.99 5.44
N LYS A 71 8.02 -0.08 4.47
CA LYS A 71 9.35 0.18 3.93
C LYS A 71 10.34 0.55 5.02
N VAL A 72 9.93 1.35 6.00
CA VAL A 72 10.76 1.64 7.18
C VAL A 72 11.07 0.37 7.99
N VAL A 73 10.07 -0.46 8.27
CA VAL A 73 10.25 -1.72 9.01
C VAL A 73 11.23 -2.64 8.27
N GLU A 74 11.01 -2.85 6.97
CA GLU A 74 11.84 -3.69 6.12
C GLU A 74 13.28 -3.19 6.00
N GLU A 75 13.48 -1.89 5.82
CA GLU A 75 14.82 -1.32 5.63
C GLU A 75 15.58 -1.14 6.94
N TYR A 76 14.91 -0.76 8.03
CA TYR A 76 15.59 -0.28 9.26
C TYR A 76 15.37 -1.16 10.49
N LEU A 77 14.46 -2.14 10.46
CA LEU A 77 14.20 -3.06 11.57
C LEU A 77 14.52 -4.51 11.21
N MET A 78 13.95 -5.03 10.13
CA MET A 78 14.03 -6.45 9.76
C MET A 78 15.47 -7.00 9.67
N PRO A 79 16.48 -6.27 9.15
CA PRO A 79 17.84 -6.78 9.10
C PRO A 79 18.40 -7.18 10.48
N PHE A 80 18.00 -6.46 11.54
CA PHE A 80 18.42 -6.76 12.90
C PHE A 80 17.62 -7.93 13.49
N VAL A 81 16.31 -7.97 13.24
CA VAL A 81 15.41 -9.06 13.66
C VAL A 81 15.88 -10.39 13.08
N GLU A 82 16.19 -10.41 11.78
CA GLU A 82 16.68 -11.59 11.06
C GLU A 82 18.07 -12.01 11.54
N LYS A 83 18.99 -11.05 11.77
CA LYS A 83 20.33 -11.31 12.30
C LYS A 83 20.30 -11.98 13.68
N GLU A 84 19.38 -11.52 14.54
CA GLU A 84 19.14 -12.09 15.87
C GLU A 84 18.31 -13.39 15.83
N LYS A 85 17.84 -13.81 14.65
CA LYS A 85 16.91 -14.94 14.46
C LYS A 85 15.68 -14.84 15.39
N TYR A 86 15.20 -13.61 15.59
CA TYR A 86 14.09 -13.33 16.49
C TYR A 86 12.76 -13.48 15.77
N GLU A 87 11.83 -14.20 16.38
CA GLU A 87 10.45 -14.30 15.90
C GLU A 87 9.60 -13.22 16.56
N LEU A 88 9.05 -12.31 15.76
CA LEU A 88 8.14 -11.28 16.27
C LEU A 88 6.90 -11.94 16.90
N PRO A 89 6.45 -11.50 18.09
CA PRO A 89 5.21 -12.01 18.68
C PRO A 89 3.99 -11.73 17.79
N ARG A 90 2.99 -12.62 17.74
CA ARG A 90 1.77 -12.41 16.93
C ARG A 90 0.98 -11.16 17.32
N GLN A 91 1.11 -10.68 18.55
CA GLN A 91 0.50 -9.43 19.02
C GLN A 91 1.28 -8.17 18.61
N CYS A 92 2.50 -8.32 18.08
CA CYS A 92 3.29 -7.20 17.61
C CYS A 92 2.60 -6.56 16.40
N ARG A 93 2.35 -5.25 16.48
CA ARG A 93 1.71 -4.53 15.36
C ARG A 93 2.58 -4.50 14.10
N LEU A 94 3.90 -4.61 14.24
CA LEU A 94 4.86 -4.65 13.13
C LEU A 94 5.08 -6.06 12.58
N HIS A 95 4.37 -7.07 13.10
CA HIS A 95 4.46 -8.43 12.58
C HIS A 95 3.98 -8.46 11.11
N PRO A 96 4.70 -9.09 10.17
CA PRO A 96 4.36 -9.08 8.75
C PRO A 96 2.92 -9.56 8.47
N SER A 97 2.48 -10.60 9.17
CA SER A 97 1.12 -11.15 9.02
C SER A 97 0.00 -10.26 9.56
N ASN A 98 0.33 -9.19 10.29
CA ASN A 98 -0.64 -8.27 10.85
C ASN A 98 -0.83 -7.03 9.96
N ASP A 99 -0.05 -6.86 8.89
CA ASP A 99 -0.21 -5.72 8.00
C ASP A 99 -1.43 -5.92 7.09
N LEU A 100 -2.40 -5.02 7.21
CA LEU A 100 -3.66 -5.02 6.47
C LEU A 100 -3.48 -5.12 4.96
N PHE A 101 -2.47 -4.46 4.40
CA PHE A 101 -2.26 -4.41 2.95
C PHE A 101 -1.16 -5.35 2.46
N ARG A 102 -0.51 -6.12 3.36
CA ARG A 102 0.63 -7.02 3.06
C ARG A 102 0.44 -7.82 1.78
N ASP A 103 -0.63 -8.60 1.75
CA ASP A 103 -0.94 -9.51 0.65
C ASP A 103 -1.11 -8.73 -0.67
N GLN A 104 -1.87 -7.62 -0.66
CA GLN A 104 -2.09 -6.83 -1.88
C GLN A 104 -0.82 -6.15 -2.39
N GLU A 105 0.05 -5.68 -1.50
CA GLU A 105 1.32 -5.07 -1.87
C GLU A 105 2.27 -6.12 -2.48
N GLU A 106 2.30 -7.35 -1.96
CA GLU A 106 3.06 -8.49 -2.53
C GLU A 106 2.52 -8.96 -3.89
N HIS A 107 1.24 -8.71 -4.16
CA HIS A 107 0.59 -9.00 -5.44
C HIS A 107 0.68 -7.86 -6.45
N LYS A 108 1.57 -6.89 -6.25
CA LYS A 108 1.92 -5.91 -7.28
C LYS A 108 3.07 -6.41 -8.12
N ILE A 109 2.87 -6.41 -9.43
CA ILE A 109 3.92 -6.80 -10.38
C ILE A 109 4.29 -5.56 -11.19
N HIS A 110 5.51 -5.06 -11.02
CA HIS A 110 6.05 -3.97 -11.82
C HIS A 110 6.89 -4.56 -12.95
N LEU A 111 6.41 -4.44 -14.19
CA LEU A 111 7.02 -5.06 -15.37
C LEU A 111 7.92 -4.11 -16.13
N ASP A 112 7.51 -2.84 -16.21
CA ASP A 112 8.24 -1.74 -16.85
C ASP A 112 7.81 -0.41 -16.21
N VAL A 113 8.53 0.68 -16.49
CA VAL A 113 8.33 2.04 -15.94
C VAL A 113 6.86 2.48 -15.93
N ASN A 114 6.10 2.10 -16.96
CA ASN A 114 4.69 2.43 -17.13
C ASN A 114 3.78 1.20 -17.17
N GLU A 115 4.23 0.04 -16.69
CA GLU A 115 3.42 -1.18 -16.67
C GLU A 115 3.41 -1.82 -15.27
N TRP A 116 2.29 -1.63 -14.59
CA TRP A 116 1.94 -2.29 -13.33
C TRP A 116 0.87 -3.32 -13.59
N ARG A 117 0.96 -4.50 -12.98
CA ARG A 117 0.00 -5.58 -13.17
C ARG A 117 -0.52 -6.12 -11.84
N CYS A 118 -1.82 -6.33 -11.78
CA CYS A 118 -2.49 -6.98 -10.65
C CYS A 118 -2.13 -8.47 -10.60
N GLY A 119 -1.60 -8.93 -9.48
CA GLY A 119 -1.26 -10.33 -9.25
C GLY A 119 -2.47 -11.27 -9.25
N TYR A 120 -3.63 -10.80 -8.78
CA TYR A 120 -4.84 -11.63 -8.67
C TYR A 120 -5.56 -11.85 -10.00
N CYS A 121 -5.80 -10.79 -10.78
CA CYS A 121 -6.62 -10.85 -12.00
C CYS A 121 -5.87 -10.50 -13.29
N ARG A 122 -4.55 -10.27 -13.21
CA ARG A 122 -3.65 -9.99 -14.34
C ARG A 122 -3.94 -8.70 -15.13
N LYS A 123 -4.87 -7.84 -14.71
CA LYS A 123 -5.09 -6.53 -15.35
C LYS A 123 -3.84 -5.65 -15.23
N SER A 124 -3.47 -5.00 -16.33
CA SER A 124 -2.35 -4.04 -16.39
C SER A 124 -2.84 -2.60 -16.25
N PHE A 125 -1.97 -1.74 -15.72
CA PHE A 125 -2.21 -0.35 -15.37
C PHE A 125 -0.97 0.48 -15.70
N ARG A 126 -1.19 1.73 -16.13
CA ARG A 126 -0.11 2.64 -16.52
C ARG A 126 0.76 3.19 -15.37
N ALA A 127 0.29 3.05 -14.14
CA ALA A 127 0.96 3.57 -12.94
C ALA A 127 0.43 2.87 -11.69
N GLU A 128 1.24 2.79 -10.64
CA GLU A 128 0.92 2.12 -9.37
C GLU A 128 -0.39 2.62 -8.76
N LYS A 129 -0.63 3.93 -8.76
CA LYS A 129 -1.86 4.52 -8.19
C LYS A 129 -3.15 3.98 -8.81
N PHE A 130 -3.13 3.58 -10.09
CA PHE A 130 -4.30 3.00 -10.74
C PHE A 130 -4.49 1.53 -10.36
N LEU A 131 -3.39 0.82 -10.06
CA LEU A 131 -3.43 -0.52 -9.49
C LEU A 131 -3.93 -0.49 -8.03
N ASP A 132 -3.47 0.47 -7.23
CA ASP A 132 -3.96 0.69 -5.86
C ASP A 132 -5.47 0.93 -5.85
N GLN A 133 -5.95 1.87 -6.67
CA GLN A 133 -7.37 2.14 -6.81
C GLN A 133 -8.17 0.91 -7.29
N HIS A 134 -7.56 0.06 -8.13
CA HIS A 134 -8.16 -1.20 -8.55
C HIS A 134 -8.28 -2.19 -7.38
N PHE A 135 -7.27 -2.29 -6.50
CA PHE A 135 -7.38 -3.12 -5.30
C PHE A 135 -8.52 -2.67 -4.39
N ASP A 136 -8.65 -1.37 -4.15
CA ASP A 136 -9.70 -0.82 -3.30
C ASP A 136 -11.11 -1.12 -3.86
N ASN A 137 -11.26 -1.07 -5.19
CA ASN A 137 -12.56 -1.25 -5.85
C ASN A 137 -12.93 -2.71 -6.14
N ARG A 138 -11.95 -3.58 -6.37
CA ARG A 138 -12.18 -4.93 -6.93
C ARG A 138 -11.65 -6.06 -6.05
N HIS A 139 -10.78 -5.77 -5.10
CA HIS A 139 -10.13 -6.76 -4.23
C HIS A 139 -10.17 -6.37 -2.75
N SER A 140 -11.02 -5.41 -2.36
CA SER A 140 -11.20 -5.03 -0.95
C SER A 140 -11.71 -6.18 -0.09
N ASN A 141 -12.44 -7.13 -0.69
CA ASN A 141 -12.91 -8.34 -0.03
C ASN A 141 -11.79 -9.34 0.35
N LEU A 142 -10.57 -9.16 -0.15
CA LEU A 142 -9.42 -9.99 0.22
C LEU A 142 -8.70 -9.48 1.48
N LEU A 143 -9.11 -8.33 2.02
CA LEU A 143 -8.53 -7.77 3.23
C LEU A 143 -9.08 -8.46 4.48
N ASP A 144 -8.19 -8.90 5.36
CA ASP A 144 -8.55 -9.36 6.70
C ASP A 144 -8.68 -8.18 7.65
N VAL A 145 -9.79 -7.45 7.55
CA VAL A 145 -10.03 -6.26 8.39
C VAL A 145 -10.24 -6.62 9.87
N GLY A 146 -10.58 -7.88 10.19
CA GLY A 146 -10.85 -8.33 11.54
C GLY A 146 -9.58 -8.53 12.37
N HIS A 147 -8.55 -9.15 11.79
CA HIS A 147 -7.32 -9.47 12.51
C HIS A 147 -6.18 -8.50 12.22
N SER A 148 -6.06 -8.04 10.96
CA SER A 148 -4.97 -7.17 10.55
C SER A 148 -5.06 -5.77 11.16
N LYS A 149 -3.97 -5.02 11.00
CA LYS A 149 -3.74 -3.69 11.57
C LYS A 149 -3.30 -2.75 10.47
N CYS A 150 -3.81 -1.53 10.52
CA CYS A 150 -3.33 -0.46 9.66
C CYS A 150 -1.93 -0.01 10.13
N LEU A 151 -0.90 -0.17 9.29
CA LEU A 151 0.44 0.33 9.63
C LEU A 151 0.56 1.85 9.49
N ALA A 152 -0.34 2.50 8.74
CA ALA A 152 -0.36 3.96 8.66
C ALA A 152 -0.55 4.64 10.03
N ASP A 153 -1.23 3.97 10.97
CA ASP A 153 -1.43 4.46 12.34
C ASP A 153 -0.11 4.62 13.11
N VAL A 154 0.91 3.84 12.77
CA VAL A 154 2.22 3.89 13.44
C VAL A 154 3.24 4.73 12.68
N CYS A 155 2.85 5.40 11.58
CA CYS A 155 3.78 6.20 10.80
C CYS A 155 4.43 7.33 11.57
N GLY A 156 3.70 7.94 12.51
CA GLY A 156 4.25 8.97 13.39
C GLY A 156 5.38 8.42 14.26
N ALA A 157 5.26 7.19 14.75
CA ALA A 157 6.29 6.52 15.55
C ALA A 157 7.48 6.05 14.71
N LEU A 158 7.25 5.63 13.46
CA LEU A 158 8.25 5.07 12.55
C LEU A 158 8.94 6.12 11.65
N HIS A 159 8.59 7.41 11.73
CA HIS A 159 9.15 8.45 10.86
C HIS A 159 8.93 8.19 9.36
N CYS A 160 7.75 7.70 8.96
CA CYS A 160 7.42 7.41 7.54
C CYS A 160 7.70 8.58 6.59
N ASP A 161 7.52 9.81 7.05
CA ASP A 161 7.70 11.01 6.23
C ASP A 161 9.15 11.15 5.69
N LEU A 162 10.12 10.40 6.23
CA LEU A 162 11.50 10.34 5.73
C LEU A 162 11.67 9.46 4.50
N VAL A 163 10.84 8.42 4.34
CA VAL A 163 10.91 7.50 3.18
C VAL A 163 9.83 7.81 2.14
N MET A 164 8.84 8.61 2.50
CA MET A 164 7.87 9.16 1.56
C MET A 164 8.52 10.27 0.74
N GLU A 165 8.24 10.35 -0.56
CA GLU A 165 8.75 11.41 -1.46
C GLU A 165 8.15 12.80 -1.18
N ILE A 166 7.47 12.96 -0.05
CA ILE A 166 6.90 14.22 0.39
C ILE A 166 8.03 15.04 1.02
N LYS A 167 8.57 16.00 0.26
CA LYS A 167 9.48 17.03 0.80
C LYS A 167 8.75 17.76 1.92
N SER A 168 8.98 17.37 3.18
CA SER A 168 8.45 18.08 4.31
C SER A 168 9.03 19.49 4.31
N LYS A 169 8.18 20.50 4.14
CA LYS A 169 8.56 21.87 4.50
C LYS A 169 8.96 21.80 5.97
N LYS A 170 10.15 22.28 6.33
CA LYS A 170 10.61 22.28 7.73
C LYS A 170 9.60 23.07 8.57
N THR A 171 8.66 22.37 9.19
CA THR A 171 7.70 22.95 10.13
C THR A 171 8.34 23.01 11.50
N LYS A 172 7.99 24.03 12.28
CA LYS A 172 8.39 24.11 13.69
C LYS A 172 7.97 22.84 14.42
N CYS A 173 8.85 22.29 15.25
CA CYS A 173 8.54 21.11 16.05
C CYS A 173 7.28 21.34 16.92
N ASN A 174 6.40 20.34 16.96
CA ASN A 174 5.26 20.32 17.86
C ASN A 174 5.57 19.38 19.05
N PRO A 175 5.78 19.91 20.27
CA PRO A 175 6.13 19.10 21.43
C PRO A 175 5.09 18.03 21.78
N ALA A 176 3.80 18.33 21.61
CA ALA A 176 2.74 17.39 21.89
C ALA A 176 2.73 16.23 20.87
N ALA A 177 3.02 16.50 19.60
CA ALA A 177 3.14 15.46 18.58
C ALA A 177 4.37 14.58 18.83
N ALA A 178 5.51 15.18 19.14
CA ALA A 178 6.73 14.45 19.50
C ALA A 178 6.48 13.52 20.71
N ALA A 179 5.88 14.02 21.79
CA ALA A 179 5.57 13.21 22.97
C ALA A 179 4.62 12.04 22.66
N ARG A 180 3.56 12.28 21.87
CA ARG A 180 2.63 11.21 21.46
C ARG A 180 3.31 10.15 20.60
N ASN A 181 4.11 10.55 19.62
CA ASN A 181 4.83 9.63 18.74
C ASN A 181 5.88 8.82 19.52
N ARG A 182 6.57 9.46 20.48
CA ARG A 182 7.50 8.78 21.39
C ARG A 182 6.81 7.68 22.19
N HIS A 183 5.71 8.00 22.86
CA HIS A 183 4.95 7.02 23.65
C HIS A 183 4.42 5.88 22.77
N LEU A 184 3.91 6.19 21.57
CA LEU A 184 3.49 5.16 20.61
C LEU A 184 4.66 4.26 20.20
N CYS A 185 5.85 4.85 19.97
CA CYS A 185 7.06 4.13 19.61
C CYS A 185 7.55 3.20 20.73
N GLU A 186 7.62 3.69 21.97
CA GLU A 186 7.99 2.90 23.15
C GLU A 186 7.00 1.74 23.35
N GLY A 187 5.69 1.99 23.20
CA GLY A 187 4.68 0.94 23.24
C GLY A 187 4.77 -0.11 22.12
N LEU A 188 5.38 0.21 20.97
CA LEU A 188 5.73 -0.79 19.96
C LEU A 188 6.91 -1.63 20.41
N ALA A 189 7.95 -1.00 20.98
CA ALA A 189 9.11 -1.70 21.51
C ALA A 189 8.71 -2.73 22.58
N ASP A 190 7.84 -2.34 23.51
CA ASP A 190 7.37 -3.23 24.58
C ASP A 190 6.61 -4.46 24.05
N LYS A 191 5.75 -4.25 23.04
CA LYS A 191 4.88 -5.31 22.50
C LYS A 191 5.58 -6.22 21.51
N CYS A 192 6.55 -5.68 20.77
CA CYS A 192 7.28 -6.40 19.74
C CYS A 192 8.57 -7.03 20.26
N PHE A 193 9.19 -6.44 21.29
CA PHE A 193 10.47 -6.87 21.87
C PHE A 193 10.40 -6.77 23.41
N PRO A 194 9.64 -7.64 24.09
CA PRO A 194 9.56 -7.61 25.56
C PRO A 194 10.92 -7.91 26.19
N ALA A 195 11.51 -6.92 26.88
CA ALA A 195 12.90 -6.91 27.33
C ALA A 195 13.27 -8.00 28.35
N ASN A 196 12.29 -8.69 28.94
CA ASN A 196 12.49 -9.75 29.92
C ASN A 196 12.30 -11.17 29.36
N GLN A 197 12.02 -11.33 28.06
CA GLN A 197 11.70 -12.63 27.47
C GLN A 197 12.94 -13.40 27.01
N SER A 198 13.94 -12.72 26.44
CA SER A 198 15.19 -13.34 25.97
C SER A 198 16.29 -12.28 25.74
N PRO A 199 17.58 -12.67 25.71
CA PRO A 199 18.67 -11.74 25.41
C PRO A 199 18.52 -11.02 24.06
N SER A 200 18.10 -11.74 23.01
CA SER A 200 17.82 -11.14 21.71
C SER A 200 16.64 -10.17 21.75
N SER A 201 15.60 -10.48 22.53
CA SER A 201 14.47 -9.56 22.76
C SER A 201 14.93 -8.29 23.46
N THR A 202 15.74 -8.40 24.52
CA THR A 202 16.33 -7.24 25.21
C THR A 202 17.17 -6.39 24.26
N HIS A 203 18.03 -7.02 23.46
CA HIS A 203 18.90 -6.31 22.53
C HIS A 203 18.09 -5.59 21.44
N LEU A 204 17.09 -6.26 20.85
CA LEU A 204 16.21 -5.65 19.85
C LEU A 204 15.33 -4.56 20.44
N HIS A 205 14.91 -4.67 21.69
CA HIS A 205 14.19 -3.63 22.41
C HIS A 205 15.02 -2.35 22.49
N GLU A 206 16.25 -2.44 23.01
CA GLU A 206 17.16 -1.30 23.11
C GLU A 206 17.50 -0.73 21.73
N LEU A 207 17.72 -1.60 20.74
CA LEU A 207 17.96 -1.19 19.36
C LEU A 207 16.77 -0.39 18.83
N PHE A 208 15.55 -0.88 19.02
CA PHE A 208 14.33 -0.23 18.53
C PHE A 208 14.16 1.17 19.15
N LEU A 209 14.36 1.30 20.46
CA LEU A 209 14.29 2.59 21.15
C LEU A 209 15.27 3.61 20.56
N ARG A 210 16.52 3.21 20.33
CA ARG A 210 17.57 4.09 19.80
C ARG A 210 17.41 4.41 18.31
N GLN A 211 16.89 3.44 17.56
CA GLN A 211 16.70 3.53 16.12
C GLN A 211 15.49 4.40 15.75
N PHE A 212 14.40 4.29 16.51
CA PHE A 212 13.12 4.92 16.18
C PHE A 212 12.67 5.96 17.22
N CYS A 213 12.79 5.66 18.53
CA CYS A 213 12.07 6.42 19.56
C CYS A 213 12.83 7.66 20.06
N ASP A 214 14.16 7.60 20.19
CA ASP A 214 15.00 8.70 20.70
C ASP A 214 14.91 9.98 19.84
N ALA A 215 14.56 9.83 18.56
CA ALA A 215 14.38 10.95 17.65
C ALA A 215 13.08 11.74 17.86
N HIS A 216 12.13 11.23 18.65
CA HIS A 216 10.90 11.94 19.00
C HIS A 216 11.15 12.99 20.09
N THR A 217 11.91 14.02 19.75
CA THR A 217 12.26 15.16 20.62
C THR A 217 12.35 16.46 19.83
N CYS A 218 11.98 17.59 20.45
CA CYS A 218 12.15 18.91 19.84
C CYS A 218 13.55 19.52 20.07
N SER A 219 14.38 18.91 20.93
CA SER A 219 15.68 19.47 21.32
C SER A 219 16.82 19.16 20.33
N GLY A 220 16.51 18.57 19.16
CA GLY A 220 17.45 18.42 18.04
C GLY A 220 18.54 17.34 18.20
N GLY A 221 18.43 16.46 19.21
CA GLY A 221 19.49 15.50 19.55
C GLY A 221 19.43 14.13 18.87
N GLY A 222 18.24 13.60 18.57
CA GLY A 222 18.08 12.26 18.01
C GLY A 222 17.88 12.28 16.49
N LYS A 223 18.74 11.57 15.75
CA LYS A 223 18.52 11.28 14.32
C LYS A 223 17.77 9.97 14.19
N PRO A 224 16.61 9.93 13.48
CA PRO A 224 15.98 8.67 13.10
C PRO A 224 16.98 7.77 12.36
N PHE A 225 16.86 6.48 12.58
CA PHE A 225 17.66 5.45 11.90
C PHE A 225 19.18 5.57 12.11
N SER A 226 19.59 6.03 13.29
CA SER A 226 20.99 6.35 13.62
C SER A 226 21.96 5.16 13.50
N ARG A 227 21.48 3.91 13.59
CA ARG A 227 22.30 2.70 13.44
C ARG A 227 22.34 2.15 12.01
N GLY A 228 21.82 2.89 11.04
CA GLY A 228 21.74 2.44 9.65
C GLY A 228 20.59 1.45 9.42
N GLY A 229 20.51 0.90 8.22
CA GLY A 229 19.50 -0.05 7.77
C GLY A 229 20.13 -1.06 6.80
N LYS A 230 19.31 -1.76 6.01
CA LYS A 230 19.71 -2.80 5.06
C LYS A 230 20.88 -2.37 4.15
N VAL A 231 20.89 -1.12 3.69
CA VAL A 231 21.94 -0.54 2.84
C VAL A 231 23.33 -0.48 3.52
N TRP A 232 23.41 -0.59 4.84
CA TRP A 232 24.67 -0.57 5.61
C TRP A 232 25.23 -1.98 5.91
N PHE A 233 24.50 -3.05 5.60
CA PHE A 233 24.96 -4.42 5.82
C PHE A 233 25.65 -5.05 4.61
N ASP A 234 25.59 -4.39 3.45
CA ASP A 234 26.18 -4.86 2.18
C ASP A 234 27.58 -4.27 1.89
N TYR A 235 28.24 -3.66 2.89
CA TYR A 235 29.63 -3.15 2.80
C TYR A 235 30.52 -3.69 3.91
#